data_AF-A0A532T940-F1
#
_entry.id   AF-A0A532T940-F1
#
_cell.length_a   1.000
_cell.length_b   1.000
_cell.length_c   1.000
_cell.angle_alpha   90.00
_cell.angle_beta   90.00
_cell.angle_gamma   90.00
#
_symmetry.space_group_name_H-M   'P 1'
#
loop_
_entity.id
_entity.type
_entity.pdbx_description
1 polymer ?
#
loop_
_entity_poly.entity_id
_entity_poly.type
_entity_poly.pdbx_seq_one_letter_code
_entity_poly.pdbx_strand_id
1 'polypeptide(L)'
;MVIGMIIIFTGYLMYAIAPIGFYPLMGSGVFILGFFLLIINTIVLTVVQKTIPQDKMGRVFSILNTLAMVASPIGAIVSGPLSEIYGAAWLYFYCAILGIIISISAYMFTGLRHVDYDKEINVNNEKLNE
;
A
#
# COMPACT_ATOMS: atom_id res chain seq x y z
N MET A 1 -5.55 7.67 -1.39
CA MET A 1 -4.57 6.56 -1.42
C MET A 1 -3.20 7.00 -0.91
N VAL A 2 -2.57 8.02 -1.52
CA VAL A 2 -1.21 8.50 -1.16
C VAL A 2 -1.11 9.01 0.28
N ILE A 3 -2.10 9.81 0.73
CA ILE A 3 -2.17 10.30 2.12
C ILE A 3 -2.19 9.14 3.13
N GLY A 4 -2.94 8.07 2.83
CA GLY A 4 -2.98 6.88 3.67
C GLY A 4 -1.64 6.14 3.72
N MET A 5 -0.94 6.03 2.58
CA MET A 5 0.38 5.38 2.52
C MET A 5 1.39 6.15 3.37
N ILE A 6 1.40 7.49 3.28
CA ILE A 6 2.28 8.34 4.10
C ILE A 6 2.00 8.13 5.60
N ILE A 7 0.74 8.04 6.01
CA ILE A 7 0.37 7.81 7.42
C ILE A 7 0.85 6.44 7.93
N ILE A 8 0.79 5.39 7.09
CA ILE A 8 1.32 4.07 7.42
C ILE A 8 2.84 4.14 7.64
N PHE A 9 3.59 4.80 6.76
CA PHE A 9 5.04 4.88 6.91
C PHE A 9 5.48 5.75 8.09
N THR A 10 4.72 6.78 8.43
CA THR A 10 4.89 7.52 9.69
C THR A 10 4.65 6.62 10.90
N GLY A 11 3.65 5.73 10.85
CA GLY A 11 3.42 4.71 11.89
C GLY A 11 4.60 3.74 12.04
N TYR A 12 5.23 3.34 10.93
CA TYR A 12 6.46 2.53 10.94
C TYR A 12 7.64 3.24 11.60
N LEU A 13 7.80 4.55 11.39
CA LEU A 13 8.82 5.37 12.07
C LEU A 13 8.58 5.46 13.58
N MET A 14 7.31 5.60 13.98
CA MET A 14 6.90 5.66 15.39
C MET A 14 7.17 4.33 16.10
N TYR A 15 7.06 3.20 15.38
CA TYR A 15 7.46 1.87 15.86
C TYR A 15 8.99 1.71 15.91
N ALA A 16 9.73 2.24 14.94
CA ALA A 16 11.19 2.15 14.87
C ALA A 16 11.91 2.89 16.03
N ILE A 17 11.35 4.02 16.47
CA ILE A 17 11.92 4.86 17.54
C ILE A 17 11.51 4.36 18.93
N ALA A 18 10.55 3.44 19.03
CA ALA A 18 10.03 2.99 20.31
C ALA A 18 11.10 2.26 21.14
N PRO A 19 11.48 2.77 22.34
CA PRO A 19 12.43 2.10 23.20
C PRO A 19 11.83 0.81 23.77
N ILE A 20 12.66 -0.24 23.85
CA ILE A 20 12.31 -1.52 24.47
C ILE A 20 11.82 -1.26 25.91
N GLY A 21 10.52 -1.45 26.13
CA GLY A 21 9.85 -1.21 27.42
C GLY A 21 8.59 -0.32 27.37
N PHE A 22 8.42 0.50 26.32
CA PHE A 22 7.23 1.38 26.18
C PHE A 22 6.13 0.76 25.29
N TYR A 23 5.49 -0.29 25.79
CA TYR A 23 4.37 -1.00 25.12
C TYR A 23 3.24 -0.11 24.57
N PRO A 24 2.76 0.96 25.24
CA PRO A 24 1.67 1.79 24.69
C PRO A 24 2.06 2.58 23.44
N LEU A 25 3.34 2.92 23.28
CA LEU A 25 3.82 3.63 22.09
C LEU A 25 3.86 2.68 20.87
N MET A 26 4.31 1.44 21.08
CA MET A 26 4.23 0.39 20.05
C MET A 26 2.77 0.08 19.67
N GLY A 27 1.88 -0.04 20.66
CA GLY A 27 0.47 -0.33 20.45
C GLY A 27 -0.24 0.74 19.62
N SER A 28 0.00 2.02 19.90
CA SER A 28 -0.57 3.12 19.11
C SER A 28 -0.06 3.15 17.66
N GLY A 29 1.24 2.86 17.44
CA GLY A 29 1.80 2.72 16.10
C GLY A 29 1.12 1.60 15.29
N VAL A 30 1.02 0.40 15.87
CA VAL A 30 0.36 -0.74 15.21
C VAL A 30 -1.13 -0.51 14.99
N PHE A 31 -1.80 0.21 15.90
CA PHE A 31 -3.21 0.59 15.73
C PHE A 31 -3.43 1.48 14.51
N ILE A 32 -2.61 2.53 14.37
CA ILE A 32 -2.65 3.43 13.21
C ILE A 32 -2.36 2.64 11.93
N LEU A 33 -1.36 1.76 11.95
CA LEU A 33 -1.03 0.88 10.82
C LEU A 33 -2.23 0.04 10.39
N GLY A 34 -2.85 -0.69 11.32
CA GLY A 34 -3.98 -1.57 11.01
C GLY A 34 -5.20 -0.82 10.47
N PHE A 35 -5.53 0.31 11.07
CA PHE A 35 -6.70 1.11 10.67
C PHE A 35 -6.54 1.67 9.25
N PHE A 36 -5.40 2.28 8.95
CA PHE A 36 -5.15 2.85 7.63
C PHE A 36 -4.91 1.80 6.55
N LEU A 37 -4.29 0.65 6.90
CA LEU A 37 -4.10 -0.46 5.98
C LEU A 37 -5.45 -0.98 5.46
N LEU A 38 -6.45 -1.10 6.33
CA LEU A 38 -7.80 -1.53 5.94
C LEU A 38 -8.45 -0.56 4.94
N ILE A 39 -8.35 0.74 5.19
CA ILE A 39 -8.90 1.78 4.31
C ILE A 39 -8.22 1.73 2.94
N ILE A 40 -6.89 1.65 2.90
CA ILE A 40 -6.14 1.61 1.64
C ILE A 40 -6.45 0.34 0.88
N ASN A 41 -6.49 -0.82 1.53
CA ASN A 41 -6.80 -2.09 0.89
C ASN A 41 -8.20 -2.04 0.24
N THR A 42 -9.18 -1.46 0.95
CA THR A 42 -10.54 -1.25 0.41
C THR A 42 -10.55 -0.35 -0.82
N ILE A 43 -9.81 0.77 -0.80
CA ILE A 43 -9.72 1.68 -1.95
C ILE A 43 -9.02 0.99 -3.13
N VAL A 44 -7.91 0.30 -2.89
CA VAL A 44 -7.17 -0.44 -3.94
C VAL A 44 -8.05 -1.50 -4.58
N LEU A 45 -8.76 -2.29 -3.77
CA LEU A 45 -9.72 -3.29 -4.24
C LEU A 45 -10.82 -2.65 -5.09
N THR A 46 -11.35 -1.50 -4.67
CA THR A 46 -12.38 -0.77 -5.43
C THR A 46 -11.85 -0.23 -6.76
N VAL A 47 -10.62 0.28 -6.80
CA VAL A 47 -9.97 0.75 -8.04
C VAL A 47 -9.75 -0.42 -9.00
N VAL A 48 -9.19 -1.53 -8.51
CA VAL A 48 -8.99 -2.76 -9.30
C VAL A 48 -10.32 -3.29 -9.86
N GLN A 49 -11.38 -3.27 -9.04
CA GLN A 49 -12.73 -3.67 -9.46
C GLN A 49 -13.32 -2.77 -10.56
N LYS A 50 -13.09 -1.46 -10.51
CA LYS A 50 -13.58 -0.53 -11.52
C LYS A 50 -12.78 -0.58 -12.82
N THR A 51 -11.47 -0.81 -12.75
CA THR A 51 -10.59 -0.76 -13.92
C THR A 51 -10.59 -2.08 -14.72
N ILE A 52 -10.90 -3.22 -14.10
CA ILE A 52 -10.72 -4.54 -14.72
C ILE A 52 -12.09 -5.15 -15.11
N PRO A 53 -12.28 -5.56 -16.38
CA PRO A 53 -13.50 -6.25 -16.80
C PRO A 53 -13.64 -7.60 -16.09
N GLN A 54 -14.89 -7.98 -15.75
CA GLN A 54 -15.25 -9.18 -14.99
C GLN A 54 -14.57 -10.46 -15.49
N ASP A 55 -14.39 -10.60 -16.81
CA ASP A 55 -13.76 -11.77 -17.46
C ASP A 55 -12.28 -11.98 -17.06
N LYS A 56 -11.54 -10.91 -16.74
CA LYS A 56 -10.11 -10.96 -16.39
C LYS A 56 -9.86 -10.84 -14.88
N MET A 57 -10.88 -10.55 -14.10
CA MET A 57 -10.76 -10.27 -12.67
C MET A 57 -10.10 -11.43 -11.92
N GLY A 58 -10.51 -12.68 -12.17
CA GLY A 58 -9.94 -13.87 -11.53
C GLY A 58 -8.45 -14.10 -11.84
N ARG A 59 -7.99 -13.78 -13.06
CA ARG A 59 -6.57 -13.89 -13.44
C ARG A 59 -5.72 -12.82 -12.76
N VAL A 60 -6.20 -11.58 -12.71
CA VAL A 60 -5.45 -10.49 -12.09
C VAL A 60 -5.38 -10.67 -10.57
N PHE A 61 -6.48 -11.06 -9.93
CA PHE A 61 -6.46 -11.40 -8.50
C PHE A 61 -5.51 -12.56 -8.18
N SER A 62 -5.46 -13.58 -9.04
CA SER A 62 -4.52 -14.70 -8.86
C SER A 62 -3.07 -14.21 -8.89
N ILE A 63 -2.69 -13.40 -9.88
CA ILE A 63 -1.33 -12.85 -9.98
C ILE A 63 -0.99 -11.96 -8.77
N LEU A 64 -1.92 -11.08 -8.36
CA LEU A 64 -1.75 -10.22 -7.20
C LEU A 64 -1.54 -11.03 -5.91
N ASN A 65 -2.36 -12.06 -5.67
CA ASN A 65 -2.22 -12.92 -4.51
C ASN A 65 -0.94 -13.74 -4.55
N THR A 66 -0.54 -14.28 -5.71
CA THR A 66 0.72 -15.00 -5.85
C THR A 66 1.91 -14.10 -5.52
N LEU A 67 1.93 -12.86 -6.04
CA LEU A 67 2.97 -11.89 -5.71
C LEU A 67 3.00 -11.57 -4.21
N ALA A 68 1.84 -11.34 -3.58
CA ALA A 68 1.76 -11.07 -2.15
C ALA A 68 2.24 -12.27 -1.29
N MET A 69 1.86 -13.48 -1.68
CA MET A 69 2.29 -14.72 -1.05
C MET A 69 3.79 -14.98 -1.18
N VAL A 70 4.42 -14.50 -2.25
CA VAL A 70 5.88 -14.60 -2.44
C VAL A 70 6.62 -13.47 -1.72
N ALA A 71 6.06 -12.27 -1.67
CA ALA A 71 6.66 -11.13 -0.98
C ALA A 71 6.81 -11.35 0.53
N SER A 72 5.84 -12.03 1.15
CA SER A 72 5.82 -12.28 2.60
C SER A 72 7.00 -13.18 3.09
N PRO A 73 7.23 -14.39 2.53
CA PRO A 73 8.37 -15.23 2.91
C PRO A 73 9.70 -14.59 2.52
N ILE A 74 9.79 -13.88 1.39
CA ILE A 74 11.01 -13.15 1.02
C ILE A 74 11.32 -12.08 2.08
N GLY A 75 10.31 -11.32 2.50
CA GLY A 75 10.44 -10.33 3.57
C GLY A 75 10.91 -10.95 4.88
N ALA A 76 10.37 -12.12 5.25
CA ALA A 76 10.77 -12.84 6.46
C ALA A 76 12.21 -13.38 6.40
N ILE A 77 12.64 -13.92 5.25
CA ILE A 77 14.00 -14.42 5.05
C ILE A 77 15.02 -13.28 5.14
N VAL A 78 14.70 -12.10 4.61
CA VAL A 78 15.57 -10.93 4.66
C VAL A 78 15.55 -10.28 6.04
N SER A 79 14.39 -10.22 6.71
CA SER A 79 14.26 -9.52 7.98
C SER A 79 14.98 -10.21 9.14
N GLY A 80 15.06 -11.54 9.13
CA GLY A 80 15.78 -12.32 10.14
C GLY A 80 17.24 -11.87 10.35
N PRO A 81 18.13 -12.06 9.35
CA PRO A 81 19.55 -11.70 9.48
C PRO A 81 19.75 -10.20 9.66
N LEU A 82 18.94 -9.34 9.02
CA LEU A 82 19.04 -7.89 9.22
C LEU A 82 18.69 -7.49 10.66
N SER A 83 17.70 -8.15 11.28
CA SER A 83 17.32 -7.88 12.66
C SER A 83 18.37 -8.36 13.66
N GLU A 84 19.11 -9.42 13.34
CA GLU A 84 20.15 -9.95 14.23
C GLU A 84 21.43 -9.09 14.22
N ILE A 85 21.78 -8.53 13.05
CA ILE A 85 22.98 -7.70 12.88
C ILE A 85 22.76 -6.26 13.39
N TYR A 86 21.63 -5.64 13.02
CA TYR A 86 21.38 -4.21 13.28
C TYR A 86 20.34 -3.96 14.37
N GLY A 87 19.64 -4.99 14.85
CA GLY A 87 18.51 -4.84 15.75
C GLY A 87 17.22 -4.44 15.04
N ALA A 88 16.07 -4.73 15.67
CA ALA A 88 14.75 -4.48 15.08
C ALA A 88 14.51 -3.00 14.76
N ALA A 89 14.96 -2.07 15.63
CA ALA A 89 14.75 -0.63 15.43
C ALA A 89 15.27 -0.13 14.07
N TRP A 90 16.49 -0.53 13.70
CA TRP A 90 17.11 -0.14 12.43
C TRP A 90 16.45 -0.81 11.22
N LEU A 91 16.01 -2.07 11.36
CA LEU A 91 15.23 -2.76 10.32
C LEU A 91 13.95 -1.99 9.98
N TYR A 92 13.18 -1.61 11.00
CA TYR A 92 11.93 -0.85 10.82
C TYR A 92 12.19 0.53 10.23
N PHE A 93 13.32 1.16 10.57
CA PHE A 93 13.74 2.44 9.99
C PHE A 93 14.02 2.34 8.48
N TYR A 94 14.80 1.33 8.05
CA TYR A 94 15.03 1.08 6.62
C TYR A 94 13.73 0.75 5.88
N CYS A 95 12.84 -0.03 6.49
CA CYS A 95 11.54 -0.37 5.91
C CYS A 95 10.65 0.87 5.74
N ALA A 96 10.65 1.78 6.72
CA ALA A 96 9.93 3.04 6.65
C ALA A 96 10.45 3.93 5.51
N ILE A 97 11.78 4.07 5.38
CA ILE A 97 12.41 4.88 4.32
C ILE A 97 12.11 4.30 2.94
N LEU A 98 12.33 3.00 2.75
CA LEU A 98 12.04 2.32 1.49
C LEU A 98 10.56 2.48 1.12
N GLY A 99 9.67 2.36 2.11
CA GLY A 99 8.25 2.55 1.95
C GLY A 99 7.84 3.97 1.53
N ILE A 100 8.47 4.99 2.10
CA ILE A 100 8.29 6.39 1.69
C ILE A 100 8.78 6.59 0.25
N ILE A 101 9.94 6.03 -0.12
CA ILE A 101 10.48 6.10 -1.48
C ILE A 101 9.52 5.44 -2.48
N ILE A 102 9.00 4.25 -2.15
CA ILE A 102 8.01 3.55 -2.98
C ILE A 102 6.72 4.36 -3.08
N SER A 103 6.26 4.98 -1.99
CA SER A 103 5.05 5.82 -2.00
C SER A 103 5.23 7.07 -2.86
N ILE A 104 6.39 7.71 -2.80
CA ILE A 104 6.73 8.87 -3.63
C ILE A 104 6.85 8.43 -5.09
N SER A 105 7.49 7.30 -5.36
CA SER A 105 7.61 6.73 -6.71
C SER A 105 6.24 6.36 -7.27
N ALA A 106 5.37 5.77 -6.44
CA ALA A 106 3.98 5.49 -6.79
C ALA A 106 3.19 6.77 -7.00
N TYR A 107 3.43 7.84 -6.23
CA TYR A 107 2.85 9.15 -6.47
C TYR A 107 3.32 9.74 -7.80
N MET A 108 4.59 9.58 -8.15
CA MET A 108 5.15 10.05 -9.42
C MET A 108 4.63 9.24 -10.62
N PHE A 109 4.49 7.92 -10.48
CA PHE A 109 3.87 7.05 -11.49
C PHE A 109 2.34 7.24 -11.57
N THR A 110 1.67 7.55 -10.45
CA THR A 110 0.23 7.91 -10.40
C THR A 110 0.01 9.37 -10.78
N GLY A 111 1.07 10.15 -10.88
CA GLY A 111 1.09 11.55 -11.28
C GLY A 111 1.07 11.69 -12.79
N LEU A 112 -0.03 11.30 -13.46
CA LEU A 112 -0.58 11.88 -14.70
C LEU A 112 -1.76 11.04 -15.23
N ARG A 113 -2.98 11.41 -14.83
CA ARG A 113 -4.03 11.78 -15.80
C ARG A 113 -4.45 10.71 -16.85
N HIS A 114 -4.85 9.49 -16.48
CA HIS A 114 -5.60 8.61 -17.41
C HIS A 114 -6.62 7.68 -16.72
N VAL A 115 -7.23 8.12 -15.62
CA VAL A 115 -8.63 7.72 -15.43
C VAL A 115 -9.43 8.67 -16.30
N ASP A 116 -9.60 8.25 -17.56
CA ASP A 116 -10.53 8.80 -18.53
C ASP A 116 -11.92 8.95 -17.88
N TYR A 117 -12.16 10.08 -17.23
CA TYR A 117 -13.51 10.61 -17.04
C TYR A 117 -14.12 11.05 -18.38
N ASP A 118 -13.32 11.11 -19.45
CA ASP A 118 -13.71 11.61 -20.76
C ASP A 118 -14.51 10.58 -21.60
N LYS A 119 -14.44 9.29 -21.26
CA LYS A 119 -15.24 8.26 -21.94
C LYS A 119 -16.69 8.16 -21.45
N GLU A 120 -16.98 8.54 -20.20
CA GLU A 120 -18.36 8.51 -19.72
C GLU A 120 -19.20 9.72 -20.20
N ILE A 121 -18.57 10.87 -20.45
CA ILE A 121 -19.28 12.07 -20.95
C ILE A 121 -19.66 11.92 -22.43
N ASN A 122 -18.80 11.31 -23.26
CA ASN A 122 -19.09 11.16 -24.70
C ASN A 122 -20.17 10.11 -24.99
N VAL A 123 -20.20 8.99 -24.27
CA VAL A 123 -21.26 7.95 -24.43
C VAL A 123 -22.64 8.47 -24.02
N ASN A 124 -22.71 9.37 -23.04
CA ASN A 124 -23.98 9.92 -22.56
C ASN A 124 -24.52 11.02 -23.48
N ASN A 125 -23.67 11.72 -24.23
CA ASN A 125 -24.08 12.71 -25.22
C ASN A 125 -24.53 12.07 -26.55
N GLU A 126 -23.98 10.91 -26.95
CA GLU A 126 -24.51 10.19 -28.11
C GLU A 126 -25.91 9.62 -27.84
N LYS A 127 -26.17 9.10 -26.63
CA LYS A 127 -27.49 8.59 -26.23
C LYS A 127 -28.56 9.65 -25.94
N LEU A 128 -28.18 10.92 -25.85
CA LEU A 128 -29.13 12.04 -25.68
C LEU A 128 -29.51 12.70 -27.02
N ASN A 129 -28.78 12.36 -28.09
CA ASN A 129 -28.96 12.90 -29.45
C ASN A 129 -29.53 11.86 -30.45
N GLU A 130 -29.80 10.63 -30.00
CA GLU A 130 -30.66 9.62 -30.64
C GLU A 130 -32.01 9.53 -29.90
#